data_AF-A0A7W1C786-F1
#
_entry.id   AF-A0A7W1C786-F1
#
_cell.length_a   1.000
_cell.length_b   1.000
_cell.length_c   1.000
_cell.angle_alpha   90.00
_cell.angle_beta   90.00
_cell.angle_gamma   90.00
#
_symmetry.space_group_name_H-M   'P 1'
#
loop_
_entity.id
_entity.type
_entity.pdbx_description
1 polymer ?
#
loop_
_entity_poly.entity_id
_entity_poly.type
_entity_poly.pdbx_seq_one_letter_code
_entity_poly.pdbx_strand_id
1 'polypeptide(L)'
;MGSPWREVLRRHHSIIRRELQRFHGQEIATARDGFLAVFDNPARALLCAAAVGDSVRELELEVRCGIHMGEVERSDGTVGGIAVHIGARVAALDWGPQAQIGAS
;
A
#
# COMPACT_ATOMS: atom_id res chain seq x y z
N MET A 1 -9.69 11.17 25.61
CA MET A 1 -10.45 10.52 24.52
C MET A 1 -9.78 10.85 23.19
N GLY A 2 -9.47 9.84 22.38
CA GLY A 2 -8.96 10.04 21.02
C GLY A 2 -10.04 10.67 20.13
N SER A 3 -9.63 11.39 19.08
CA SER A 3 -10.57 11.90 18.08
C SER A 3 -11.15 10.71 17.28
N PRO A 4 -12.44 10.71 16.88
CA PRO A 4 -13.03 9.67 16.03
C PRO A 4 -12.18 9.33 14.80
N TRP A 5 -11.53 10.34 14.21
CA TRP A 5 -10.62 10.16 13.09
C TRP A 5 -9.40 9.29 13.41
N ARG A 6 -8.83 9.40 14.62
CA ARG A 6 -7.70 8.56 15.04
C ARG A 6 -8.08 7.09 15.12
N GLU A 7 -9.32 6.79 15.49
CA GLU A 7 -9.80 5.40 15.55
C GLU A 7 -10.02 4.82 14.16
N VAL A 8 -10.60 5.59 13.24
CA VAL A 8 -10.72 5.20 11.82
C VAL A 8 -9.34 4.92 11.23
N LEU A 9 -8.38 5.83 11.45
CA LEU A 9 -7.02 5.68 10.93
C LEU A 9 -6.30 4.44 11.51
N ARG A 10 -6.49 4.16 12.80
CA ARG A 10 -5.95 2.97 13.46
C ARG A 10 -6.51 1.68 12.86
N ARG A 11 -7.81 1.63 12.58
CA ARG A 11 -8.47 0.49 11.93
C ARG A 11 -7.98 0.32 10.50
N HIS A 12 -7.88 1.42 9.75
CA HIS A 12 -7.32 1.44 8.40
C HIS A 12 -5.90 0.84 8.38
N HIS A 13 -5.01 1.29 9.25
CA HIS A 13 -3.65 0.73 9.37
C HIS A 13 -3.67 -0.76 9.73
N SER A 14 -4.56 -1.18 10.63
CA SER A 14 -4.68 -2.58 11.02
C SER A 14 -5.14 -3.47 9.87
N ILE A 15 -6.07 -3.02 9.04
CA ILE A 15 -6.55 -3.73 7.85
C ILE A 15 -5.41 -3.90 6.85
N ILE A 16 -4.70 -2.81 6.52
CA ILE A 16 -3.59 -2.86 5.56
C ILE A 16 -2.50 -3.82 6.04
N ARG A 17 -2.06 -3.72 7.29
CA ARG A 17 -1.03 -4.63 7.83
C ARG A 17 -1.44 -6.10 7.80
N ARG A 18 -2.71 -6.39 8.06
CA ARG A 18 -3.23 -7.76 7.98
C ARG A 18 -3.16 -8.30 6.56
N GLU A 19 -3.58 -7.52 5.56
CA GLU A 19 -3.50 -7.97 4.16
C GLU A 19 -2.04 -8.05 3.69
N LEU A 20 -1.17 -7.10 4.05
CA LEU A 20 0.28 -7.21 3.78
C LEU A 20 0.84 -8.52 4.33
N GLN A 21 0.55 -8.85 5.59
CA GLN A 21 0.99 -10.10 6.20
C GLN A 21 0.44 -11.33 5.45
N ARG A 22 -0.86 -11.33 5.11
CA ARG A 22 -1.54 -12.41 4.39
C ARG A 22 -0.91 -12.70 3.03
N PHE A 23 -0.47 -11.66 2.32
CA PHE A 23 0.14 -11.78 0.99
C PHE A 23 1.67 -11.70 1.02
N HIS A 24 2.29 -11.84 2.20
CA HIS A 24 3.74 -11.81 2.38
C HIS A 24 4.42 -10.53 1.85
N GLY A 25 3.73 -9.39 1.98
CA GLY A 25 4.29 -8.06 1.74
C GLY A 25 5.07 -7.57 2.96
N GLN A 26 6.20 -6.92 2.71
CA GLN A 26 6.98 -6.26 3.76
C GLN A 26 6.64 -4.77 3.78
N GLU A 27 6.08 -4.29 4.89
CA GLU A 27 5.96 -2.85 5.15
C GLU A 27 7.35 -2.22 5.27
N ILE A 28 7.64 -1.22 4.44
CA ILE A 28 8.88 -0.44 4.50
C ILE A 28 8.66 0.87 5.24
N ALA A 29 7.57 1.55 4.94
CA ALA A 29 7.24 2.82 5.58
C ALA A 29 5.73 3.02 5.67
N THR A 30 5.30 3.73 6.70
CA THR A 30 3.94 4.23 6.85
C THR A 30 3.97 5.75 6.82
N ALA A 31 3.23 6.35 5.89
CA ALA A 31 2.84 7.75 5.93
C ALA A 31 1.54 7.91 6.75
N ARG A 32 1.11 9.16 7.01
CA ARG A 32 -0.08 9.42 7.84
C ARG A 32 -1.28 8.55 7.47
N ASP A 33 -1.56 8.43 6.18
CA ASP A 33 -2.72 7.73 5.59
C ASP A 33 -2.32 6.73 4.48
N GLY A 34 -1.04 6.41 4.34
CA GLY A 34 -0.53 5.56 3.24
C GLY A 34 0.60 4.64 3.67
N PHE A 35 0.88 3.64 2.85
CA PHE A 35 1.90 2.63 3.10
C PHE A 35 2.80 2.48 1.87
N LEU A 36 4.09 2.26 2.13
CA LEU A 36 5.03 1.71 1.18
C LEU A 36 5.33 0.28 1.59
N ALA A 37 5.10 -0.67 0.68
CA ALA A 37 5.42 -2.07 0.89
C ALA A 37 6.09 -2.66 -0.35
N VAL A 38 6.93 -3.67 -0.14
CA VAL A 38 7.63 -4.41 -1.20
C VAL A 38 7.20 -5.87 -1.21
N PHE A 39 7.24 -6.47 -2.40
CA PHE A 39 6.87 -7.87 -2.60
C PHE A 39 7.85 -8.53 -3.55
N ASP A 40 8.40 -9.67 -3.16
CA ASP A 40 9.27 -10.45 -4.05
C ASP A 40 8.47 -11.21 -5.14
N ASN A 41 7.15 -11.00 -5.22
CA ASN A 41 6.27 -11.60 -6.23
C ASN A 41 5.19 -10.59 -6.69
N PRO A 42 5.13 -10.27 -8.00
CA PRO A 42 4.22 -9.26 -8.50
C PRO A 42 2.73 -9.63 -8.42
N ALA A 43 2.40 -10.92 -8.54
CA ALA A 43 1.03 -11.39 -8.37
C ALA A 43 0.55 -11.20 -6.92
N ARG A 44 1.43 -11.36 -5.93
CA ARG A 44 1.08 -11.13 -4.51
C ARG A 44 0.78 -9.67 -4.22
N ALA A 45 1.56 -8.74 -4.77
CA ALA A 45 1.28 -7.31 -4.61
C ALA A 45 -0.08 -6.93 -5.22
N LEU A 46 -0.39 -7.47 -6.40
CA LEU A 46 -1.67 -7.27 -7.06
C LEU A 46 -2.84 -7.79 -6.19
N LEU A 47 -2.76 -9.03 -5.74
CA LEU A 47 -3.79 -9.64 -4.90
C LEU A 47 -3.95 -8.91 -3.57
N CYS A 48 -2.84 -8.47 -2.98
CA CYS A 48 -2.86 -7.68 -1.75
C CYS A 48 -3.59 -6.35 -1.93
N ALA A 49 -3.30 -5.62 -3.02
CA ALA A 49 -3.92 -4.33 -3.26
C ALA A 49 -5.43 -4.43 -3.54
N ALA A 50 -5.86 -5.48 -4.25
CA ALA A 50 -7.27 -5.78 -4.43
C ALA A 50 -7.95 -6.07 -3.09
N ALA A 51 -7.36 -6.94 -2.27
CA ALA A 51 -7.89 -7.31 -0.96
C ALA A 51 -7.93 -6.13 0.03
N VAL A 52 -6.93 -5.25 -0.02
CA VAL A 52 -6.92 -4.00 0.76
C VAL A 52 -8.08 -3.10 0.31
N GLY A 53 -8.26 -2.90 -0.99
CA GLY A 53 -9.36 -2.11 -1.55
C GLY A 53 -10.73 -2.62 -1.13
N ASP A 54 -10.92 -3.94 -1.08
CA ASP A 54 -12.18 -4.54 -0.62
C ASP A 54 -12.35 -4.40 0.90
N SER A 55 -11.31 -4.65 1.69
CA SER A 55 -11.38 -4.68 3.15
C SER A 55 -11.61 -3.28 3.75
N VAL A 56 -11.04 -2.22 3.18
CA VAL A 56 -11.19 -0.86 3.73
C VAL A 56 -12.57 -0.26 3.49
N ARG A 57 -13.37 -0.82 2.57
CA ARG A 57 -14.77 -0.40 2.36
C ARG A 57 -15.65 -0.65 3.58
N GLU A 58 -15.27 -1.56 4.47
CA GLU A 58 -15.91 -1.74 5.79
C GLU A 58 -15.82 -0.47 6.67
N LEU A 59 -14.90 0.44 6.35
CA LEU A 59 -14.73 1.73 7.01
C LEU A 59 -15.33 2.90 6.21
N GLU A 60 -16.08 2.62 5.13
CA GLU A 60 -16.58 3.63 4.17
C GLU A 60 -15.45 4.45 3.53
N LEU A 61 -14.26 3.85 3.41
CA LEU A 61 -13.09 4.46 2.78
C LEU A 61 -12.82 3.85 1.41
N GLU A 62 -12.21 4.67 0.56
CA GLU A 62 -11.57 4.22 -0.68
C GLU A 62 -10.06 4.46 -0.57
N VAL A 63 -9.28 3.58 -1.18
CA VAL A 63 -7.82 3.67 -1.22
C VAL A 63 -7.32 3.56 -2.63
N ARG A 64 -6.22 4.27 -2.91
CA ARG A 64 -5.49 4.16 -4.17
C ARG A 64 -4.24 3.34 -3.94
N CYS A 65 -3.97 2.41 -4.85
CA CYS A 65 -2.77 1.59 -4.83
C CYS A 65 -2.03 1.77 -6.15
N GLY A 66 -0.91 2.47 -6.09
CA GLY A 66 0.07 2.47 -7.16
C GLY A 66 1.11 1.42 -6.89
N ILE A 67 1.37 0.65 -7.91
CA ILE A 67 2.23 -0.48 -7.82
C ILE A 67 3.17 -0.14 -9.08
N HIS A 68 4.53 -0.11 -8.98
CA HIS A 68 5.51 -0.39 -10.06
C HIS A 68 6.57 -1.52 -9.81
N MET A 69 6.96 -2.32 -10.83
CA MET A 69 8.06 -3.33 -10.80
C MET A 69 9.36 -2.86 -11.43
N GLY A 70 10.44 -2.89 -10.64
CA GLY A 70 11.78 -2.51 -11.05
C GLY A 70 12.80 -2.78 -9.95
N GLU A 71 14.06 -2.49 -10.25
CA GLU A 71 15.15 -2.68 -9.29
C GLU A 71 15.10 -1.62 -8.18
N VAL A 72 15.35 -2.07 -6.94
CA VAL A 72 15.44 -1.23 -5.76
C VAL A 72 16.71 -1.53 -4.99
N GLU A 73 17.30 -0.50 -4.41
CA GLU A 73 18.42 -0.63 -3.48
C GLU A 73 17.85 -0.80 -2.07
N ARG A 74 18.30 -1.82 -1.33
CA ARG A 74 17.89 -2.07 0.06
C ARG A 74 19.01 -1.66 1.02
N SER A 75 18.69 -0.83 2.02
CA SER A 75 19.61 -0.48 3.12
C SER A 75 18.83 -0.27 4.41
N ASP A 76 19.26 -0.89 5.51
CA ASP A 76 18.73 -0.68 6.86
C ASP A 76 17.19 -0.75 6.97
N GLY A 77 16.57 -1.69 6.25
CA GLY A 77 15.11 -1.85 6.24
C GLY A 77 14.34 -0.81 5.42
N THR A 78 15.06 0.08 4.73
CA THR A 78 14.51 1.03 3.76
C THR A 78 14.78 0.57 2.32
N VAL A 79 14.02 1.14 1.38
CA VAL A 79 14.26 0.96 -0.05
C VAL A 79 14.40 2.28 -0.77
N GLY A 80 15.32 2.35 -1.72
CA GLY A 80 15.59 3.51 -2.56
C GLY A 80 15.66 3.16 -4.04
N GLY A 81 15.79 4.19 -4.87
CA GLY A 81 15.92 4.05 -6.32
C GLY A 81 14.73 4.55 -7.12
N ILE A 82 14.89 4.60 -8.44
CA ILE A 82 13.90 5.15 -9.37
C ILE A 82 12.57 4.38 -9.31
N ALA A 83 12.61 3.06 -9.12
CA ALA A 83 11.42 2.22 -9.05
C ALA A 83 10.46 2.66 -7.93
N VAL A 84 10.98 3.04 -6.75
CA VAL A 84 10.18 3.55 -5.62
C VAL A 84 9.45 4.83 -6.00
N HIS A 85 10.16 5.76 -6.65
CA HIS A 85 9.57 7.03 -7.10
C HIS A 85 8.53 6.84 -8.19
N ILE A 86 8.72 5.88 -9.11
CA ILE A 86 7.73 5.54 -10.12
C ILE A 86 6.47 4.98 -9.45
N GLY A 87 6.61 4.01 -8.54
CA GLY A 87 5.47 3.43 -7.80
C GLY A 87 4.65 4.50 -7.06
N ALA A 88 5.33 5.42 -6.37
CA ALA A 88 4.67 6.54 -5.69
C ALA A 88 3.92 7.48 -6.66
N ARG A 89 4.48 7.75 -7.84
CA ARG A 89 3.80 8.54 -8.88
C ARG A 89 2.57 7.81 -9.41
N VAL A 90 2.68 6.51 -9.70
CA VAL A 90 1.53 5.69 -10.13
C VAL A 90 0.40 5.75 -9.10
N ALA A 91 0.72 5.75 -7.81
CA ALA A 91 -0.26 5.83 -6.72
C ALA A 91 -0.95 7.21 -6.62
N ALA A 92 -0.25 8.25 -7.06
CA ALA A 92 -0.72 9.63 -7.02
C ALA A 92 -1.55 10.04 -8.25
N LEU A 93 -1.50 9.24 -9.32
CA LEU A 93 -2.30 9.49 -10.52
C LEU A 93 -3.78 9.27 -10.20
N ASP A 94 -4.61 10.20 -10.67
CA ASP A 94 -6.06 10.17 -10.48
C ASP A 94 -6.72 9.45 -11.67
N TRP A 95 -6.81 8.13 -11.58
CA TRP A 95 -7.37 7.27 -12.63
C TRP A 95 -8.89 7.04 -12.50
N GLY A 96 -9.57 7.75 -11.59
CA GLY A 96 -10.96 7.49 -11.24
C GLY A 96 -11.13 6.34 -10.23
N PRO A 97 -12.38 5.96 -9.89
CA PRO A 97 -12.68 5.13 -8.72
C PRO A 97 -12.24 3.65 -8.80
N GLN A 98 -11.63 3.19 -9.90
CA GLN A 98 -11.30 1.78 -10.15
C GLN A 98 -10.09 1.62 -11.10
N ALA A 99 -8.83 1.72 -10.63
CA ALA A 99 -7.66 1.09 -11.29
C ALA A 99 -6.38 1.08 -10.39
N GLN A 100 -5.68 -0.06 -10.34
CA GLN A 100 -4.43 -0.34 -9.58
C GLN A 100 -3.29 -0.86 -10.52
N ILE A 101 -2.15 -1.35 -9.97
CA ILE A 101 -1.10 -2.34 -10.45
C ILE A 101 0.37 -1.91 -10.85
N GLY A 102 1.38 -2.63 -10.26
CA GLY A 102 2.88 -2.76 -10.41
C GLY A 102 3.76 -3.12 -9.13
N ALA A 103 4.22 -4.32 -8.87
CA ALA A 103 4.87 -4.59 -7.55
C ALA A 103 6.31 -4.06 -7.47
N SER A 104 6.72 -3.29 -6.46
CA SER A 104 8.16 -3.06 -6.20
C SER A 104 8.81 -4.32 -5.64
#